data_AF-A0AAE0AX51-F1
#
_entry.id   AF-A0AAE0AX51-F1
#
_cell.length_a   1.000
_cell.length_b   1.000
_cell.length_c   1.000
_cell.angle_alpha   90.00
_cell.angle_beta   90.00
_cell.angle_gamma   90.00
#
_symmetry.space_group_name_H-M   'P 1'
#
loop_
_entity.id
_entity.type
_entity.pdbx_description
1 polymer ?
#
loop_
_entity_poly.entity_id
_entity_poly.type
_entity_poly.pdbx_seq_one_letter_code
_entity_poly.pdbx_strand_id
1 'polypeptide(L)'
;MALQAEEDFLKQKSRIQWLHTGDQNSSYFFKAINGRQNRNKILSIMGEDGSLIEGDVPVKNEVIRHFQKIIGCSVPSLNRVGKLQTIIHNHISNYQANLMSKGCH
;
A
#
# COMPACT_ATOMS: atom_id res chain seq x y z
N MET A 1 20.61 -22.56 16.97
CA MET A 1 19.55 -22.56 15.94
C MET A 1 18.53 -21.44 16.16
N ALA A 2 18.04 -21.19 17.39
CA ALA A 2 17.08 -20.11 17.67
C ALA A 2 17.60 -18.69 17.33
N LEU A 3 18.87 -18.38 17.65
CA LEU A 3 19.47 -17.06 17.37
C LEU A 3 19.49 -16.69 15.89
N GLN A 4 19.71 -17.68 15.01
CA GLN A 4 19.79 -17.43 13.56
C GLN A 4 18.40 -17.12 12.99
N ALA A 5 17.38 -17.85 13.43
CA ALA A 5 16.00 -17.62 13.00
C ALA A 5 15.46 -16.27 13.49
N GLU A 6 15.84 -15.85 14.70
CA GLU A 6 15.47 -14.56 15.25
C GLU A 6 16.15 -13.40 14.50
N GLU A 7 17.45 -13.55 14.17
CA GLU A 7 18.14 -12.58 13.32
C GLU A 7 17.52 -12.48 11.93
N ASP A 8 17.20 -13.60 11.29
CA ASP A 8 16.68 -13.61 9.92
C ASP A 8 15.25 -13.06 9.89
N PHE A 9 14.43 -13.38 10.90
CA PHE A 9 13.12 -12.76 11.09
C PHE A 9 13.22 -11.25 11.29
N LEU A 10 14.16 -10.80 12.13
CA LEU A 10 14.40 -9.38 12.35
C LEU A 10 14.90 -8.69 11.08
N LYS A 11 15.81 -9.29 10.30
CA LYS A 11 16.30 -8.75 9.01
C LYS A 11 15.16 -8.62 7.98
N GLN A 12 14.31 -9.63 7.88
CA GLN A 12 13.20 -9.62 6.92
C GLN A 12 12.10 -8.63 7.33
N LYS A 13 11.80 -8.54 8.63
CA LYS A 13 10.82 -7.61 9.22
C LYS A 13 11.24 -6.15 9.11
N SER A 14 12.53 -5.88 9.15
CA SER A 14 13.06 -4.54 9.36
C SER A 14 13.47 -3.81 8.08
N ARG A 15 13.61 -4.51 6.93
CA ARG A 15 14.08 -3.91 5.67
C ARG A 15 15.30 -2.99 5.93
N ILE A 16 16.25 -3.43 6.77
CA ILE A 16 17.40 -2.68 7.30
C ILE A 16 18.35 -2.24 6.19
N GLN A 17 17.92 -1.20 5.47
CA GLN A 17 18.82 -0.25 4.83
C GLN A 17 18.48 1.18 5.28
N TRP A 18 17.67 1.30 6.35
CA TRP A 18 17.21 2.57 6.91
C TRP A 18 17.85 2.93 8.25
N LEU A 19 18.55 2.00 8.92
CA LEU A 19 18.90 2.17 10.35
C LEU A 19 20.38 2.31 10.68
N HIS A 20 21.31 2.25 9.71
CA HIS A 20 22.74 2.38 10.07
C HIS A 20 23.28 3.81 10.15
N THR A 21 22.44 4.83 9.96
CA THR A 21 22.84 6.21 10.27
C THR A 21 22.04 6.70 11.47
N GLY A 22 22.53 6.32 12.65
CA GLY A 22 22.21 7.01 13.89
C GLY A 22 22.76 8.43 13.80
N ASP A 23 21.93 9.35 13.33
CA ASP A 23 21.64 10.58 14.05
C ASP A 23 20.32 11.14 13.52
N GLN A 24 19.66 11.95 14.36
CA GLN A 24 18.39 12.62 14.14
C GLN A 24 18.09 13.06 12.71
N ASN A 25 17.44 12.19 11.92
CA ASN A 25 17.04 12.58 10.57
C ASN A 25 15.56 12.43 10.27
N SER A 26 14.71 12.53 11.30
CA SER A 26 13.29 12.82 11.12
C SER A 26 13.10 13.95 10.10
N SER A 27 13.87 15.05 10.19
CA SER A 27 13.78 16.16 9.22
C SER A 27 14.04 15.73 7.77
N TYR A 28 15.08 14.94 7.48
CA TYR A 28 15.32 14.45 6.12
C TYR A 28 14.25 13.46 5.65
N PHE A 29 13.82 12.53 6.50
CA PHE A 29 12.77 11.59 6.12
C PHE A 29 11.43 12.31 5.91
N PHE A 30 11.08 13.27 6.76
CA PHE A 30 9.92 14.15 6.57
C PHE A 30 10.06 15.00 5.31
N LYS A 31 11.24 15.59 5.03
CA LYS A 31 11.49 16.32 3.77
C LYS A 31 11.40 15.41 2.55
N ALA A 32 11.88 14.17 2.64
CA ALA A 32 11.79 13.19 1.56
C ALA A 32 10.35 12.73 1.34
N ILE A 33 9.56 12.52 2.41
CA ILE A 33 8.14 12.21 2.37
C ILE A 33 7.36 13.39 1.79
N ASN A 34 7.55 14.60 2.31
CA ASN A 34 6.90 15.82 1.84
C ASN A 34 7.28 16.11 0.38
N GLY A 35 8.54 15.89 0.00
CA GLY A 35 8.99 16.02 -1.38
C GLY A 35 8.32 15.01 -2.30
N ARG A 36 8.15 13.76 -1.86
CA ARG A 36 7.38 12.75 -2.60
C ARG A 36 5.90 13.12 -2.69
N GLN A 37 5.29 13.57 -1.60
CA GLN A 37 3.89 14.01 -1.58
C GLN A 37 3.67 15.22 -2.50
N ASN A 38 4.57 16.19 -2.50
CA ASN A 38 4.46 17.37 -3.37
C ASN A 38 4.60 17.00 -4.84
N ARG A 39 5.53 16.10 -5.20
CA ARG A 39 5.67 15.61 -6.58
C ARG A 39 4.47 14.78 -7.03
N ASN A 40 3.87 14.03 -6.12
CA ASN A 40 2.71 13.18 -6.40
C ASN A 40 1.39 13.92 -6.18
N LYS A 41 1.42 15.22 -5.84
CA LYS A 41 0.22 16.00 -5.64
C LYS A 41 -0.45 16.19 -6.99
N ILE A 42 -1.70 15.75 -7.07
CA ILE A 42 -2.54 15.98 -8.23
C ILE A 42 -3.00 17.45 -8.16
N LEU A 43 -2.47 18.28 -9.06
CA LEU A 43 -2.77 19.73 -9.09
C LEU A 43 -4.00 20.04 -9.94
N SER A 44 -4.23 19.23 -10.97
CA SER A 44 -5.34 19.37 -11.90
C SER A 44 -5.73 18.01 -12.47
N ILE A 45 -7.01 17.91 -12.84
CA ILE A 45 -7.58 16.75 -13.50
C ILE A 45 -8.52 17.21 -14.61
N MET A 46 -8.65 16.41 -15.66
CA MET A 46 -9.61 16.66 -16.72
C MET A 46 -10.93 15.98 -16.38
N GLY A 47 -12.02 16.76 -16.36
CA GLY A 47 -13.37 16.27 -16.15
C GLY A 47 -13.91 15.48 -17.34
N GLU A 48 -15.04 14.79 -17.14
CA GLU A 48 -15.71 14.00 -18.19
C GLU A 48 -16.19 14.85 -19.38
N ASP A 49 -16.39 16.15 -19.16
CA ASP A 49 -16.78 17.15 -20.16
C ASP A 49 -15.59 17.80 -20.89
N GLY A 50 -14.36 17.35 -20.59
CA GLY A 50 -13.13 17.92 -21.13
C GLY A 50 -12.68 19.21 -20.43
N SER A 51 -13.36 19.64 -19.37
CA SER A 51 -12.95 20.81 -18.59
C SER A 51 -11.70 20.51 -17.74
N LEU A 52 -10.80 21.49 -17.61
CA LEU A 52 -9.66 21.39 -16.71
C LEU A 52 -10.10 21.85 -15.31
N ILE A 53 -10.07 20.93 -14.34
CA ILE A 53 -10.40 21.20 -12.95
C ILE A 53 -9.09 21.39 -12.20
N GLU A 54 -8.87 22.60 -11.69
CA GLU A 54 -7.66 22.96 -10.94
C GLU A 54 -7.99 23.33 -9.49
N GLY A 55 -7.04 23.06 -8.60
CA GLY A 55 -7.15 23.42 -7.17
C GLY A 55 -7.52 22.26 -6.27
N ASP A 56 -7.08 22.34 -5.01
CA ASP A 56 -7.08 21.21 -4.08
C ASP A 56 -8.49 20.72 -3.73
N VAL A 57 -9.45 21.62 -3.51
CA VAL A 57 -10.84 21.25 -3.16
C VAL A 57 -11.61 20.74 -4.39
N PRO A 58 -11.62 21.44 -5.54
CA PRO A 58 -12.31 20.95 -6.74
C PRO A 58 -11.80 19.60 -7.22
N VAL A 59 -10.47 19.40 -7.27
CA VAL A 59 -9.86 18.13 -7.68
C VAL A 59 -10.30 16.99 -6.76
N LYS A 60 -10.28 17.18 -5.43
CA LYS A 60 -10.75 16.16 -4.47
C LYS A 60 -12.21 15.79 -4.69
N ASN A 61 -13.07 16.79 -4.87
CA ASN A 61 -14.50 16.56 -5.07
C ASN A 61 -14.78 15.76 -6.34
N GLU A 62 -14.10 16.08 -7.44
CA GLU A 62 -14.27 15.37 -8.70
C GLU A 62 -13.72 13.94 -8.63
N VAL A 63 -12.59 13.71 -7.95
CA VAL A 63 -12.07 12.35 -7.68
C VAL A 63 -13.09 11.55 -6.89
N ILE A 64 -13.67 12.12 -5.83
CA ILE A 64 -14.70 11.47 -5.02
C ILE A 64 -15.93 11.15 -5.88
N ARG A 65 -16.44 12.11 -6.66
CA ARG A 65 -17.59 11.92 -7.56
C ARG A 65 -17.35 10.78 -8.55
N HIS A 66 -16.19 10.77 -9.19
CA HIS A 66 -15.80 9.76 -10.17
C HIS A 66 -15.79 8.35 -9.56
N PHE A 67 -15.11 8.17 -8.43
CA PHE A 67 -15.05 6.87 -7.78
C PHE A 67 -16.36 6.46 -7.10
N GLN A 68 -17.16 7.40 -6.60
CA GLN A 68 -18.52 7.11 -6.14
C GLN A 68 -19.40 6.60 -7.26
N LYS A 69 -19.30 7.14 -8.48
CA LYS A 69 -20.02 6.65 -9.65
C LYS A 69 -19.61 5.21 -10.02
N ILE A 70 -18.30 4.91 -9.97
CA ILE A 70 -17.77 3.59 -10.33
C ILE A 70 -18.08 2.54 -9.26
N ILE A 71 -17.88 2.87 -7.98
CA ILE A 71 -17.95 1.94 -6.85
C ILE A 71 -19.36 1.90 -6.26
N GLY A 72 -20.08 3.02 -6.29
CA GLY A 72 -21.45 3.15 -5.79
C GLY A 72 -22.50 2.56 -6.73
N CYS A 73 -22.15 2.21 -7.97
CA CYS A 73 -22.91 1.20 -8.70
C CYS A 73 -22.69 -0.14 -7.98
N SER A 74 -23.70 -0.57 -7.22
CA SER A 74 -23.80 -1.94 -6.72
C SER A 74 -23.80 -2.89 -7.92
N VAL A 75 -22.62 -3.30 -8.36
CA VAL A 75 -22.47 -4.49 -9.20
C VAL A 75 -22.95 -5.65 -8.33
N PRO A 76 -24.07 -6.31 -8.68
CA PRO A 76 -24.52 -7.45 -7.91
C PRO A 76 -23.42 -8.51 -8.00
N SER A 77 -22.75 -8.76 -6.88
CA SER A 77 -21.76 -9.81 -6.69
C SER A 77 -20.73 -9.93 -7.83
N LEU A 78 -19.66 -9.16 -7.78
CA LEU A 78 -18.41 -9.67 -8.35
C LEU A 78 -18.00 -10.88 -7.52
N ASN A 79 -18.41 -12.06 -7.99
CA ASN A 79 -17.92 -13.39 -7.61
C ASN A 79 -16.42 -13.55 -7.97
N ARG A 80 -15.58 -12.58 -7.58
CA ARG A 80 -14.18 -12.42 -7.96
C ARG A 80 -13.23 -12.94 -6.88
N VAL A 81 -13.74 -13.56 -5.81
CA VAL A 81 -12.90 -14.24 -4.82
C VAL A 81 -12.17 -15.42 -5.47
N GLY A 82 -12.82 -16.16 -6.38
CA GLY A 82 -12.20 -17.27 -7.10
C GLY A 82 -11.03 -16.85 -8.01
N LYS A 83 -11.08 -15.64 -8.59
CA LYS A 83 -10.03 -15.13 -9.49
C LYS A 83 -8.82 -14.58 -8.74
N LEU A 84 -8.97 -14.13 -7.49
CA LEU A 84 -7.86 -13.60 -6.69
C LEU A 84 -6.87 -14.70 -6.28
N GLN A 85 -7.34 -15.92 -6.06
CA GLN A 85 -6.48 -17.05 -5.69
C GLN A 85 -5.48 -17.40 -6.80
N THR A 86 -5.88 -17.32 -8.06
CA THR A 86 -5.01 -17.60 -9.21
C THR A 86 -3.96 -16.50 -9.44
N ILE A 87 -4.24 -15.26 -9.02
CA ILE A 87 -3.31 -14.12 -9.19
C ILE A 87 -2.18 -14.20 -8.15
N ILE A 88 -2.46 -14.71 -6.96
CA ILE A 88 -1.46 -14.88 -5.90
C ILE A 88 -0.79 -16.24 -6.07
N HIS A 89 0.19 -16.31 -6.97
CA HIS A 89 0.97 -17.53 -7.22
C HIS A 89 1.69 -18.05 -5.97
N ASN A 90 2.10 -17.16 -5.06
CA ASN A 90 2.72 -17.51 -3.78
C ASN A 90 1.74 -17.24 -2.65
N HIS A 91 0.74 -18.11 -2.49
CA HIS A 91 -0.07 -18.12 -1.29
C HIS A 91 0.55 -19.07 -0.28
N ILE A 92 0.64 -18.63 0.98
CA ILE A 92 1.04 -19.50 2.08
C ILE A 92 -0.04 -20.59 2.16
N SER A 93 0.35 -21.84 1.90
CA SER A 93 -0.56 -22.97 2.05
C SER A 93 -1.01 -23.07 3.51
N ASN A 94 -2.23 -23.54 3.75
CA ASN A 94 -2.72 -23.81 5.11
C ASN A 94 -1.76 -24.72 5.89
N TYR A 95 -1.01 -25.58 5.21
CA TYR A 95 0.05 -26.38 5.83
C TYR A 95 1.23 -25.51 6.33
N GLN A 96 1.69 -24.56 5.52
CA GLN A 96 2.76 -23.63 5.91
C GLN A 96 2.29 -22.69 7.04
N ALA A 97 1.03 -22.24 7.00
CA ALA A 97 0.44 -21.44 8.09
C ALA A 97 0.39 -22.22 9.41
N ASN A 98 -0.02 -23.48 9.36
CA ASN A 98 -0.03 -24.36 10.54
C ASN A 98 1.37 -24.72 11.03
N LEU A 99 2.34 -24.89 10.13
CA LEU A 99 3.74 -25.15 10.47
C LEU A 99 4.38 -23.94 11.18
N MET A 100 4.07 -22.72 10.73
CA MET A 100 4.48 -21.49 11.42
C MET A 100 3.78 -21.27 12.77
N SER A 101 2.59 -21.83 12.96
CA SER A 101 1.86 -21.78 14.24
C SER A 101 2.34 -22.83 15.25
N LYS A 102 3.03 -23.90 14.82
CA LYS A 102 3.48 -25.01 15.67
C LYS A 102 4.97 -24.93 16.07
N GLY A 103 5.68 -23.89 15.64
CA GLY A 103 7.10 -23.67 15.96
C GLY A 103 7.39 -22.91 17.26
N CYS A 104 6.37 -22.49 18.02
CA CYS A 104 6.54 -21.96 19.37
C CYS A 104 6.29 -23.05 20.41
N HIS A 105 7.29 -23.91 20.63
CA HIS A 105 7.52 -24.58 21.91
C HIS A 105 9.00 -24.45 22.26
#